data_AF-A0A2E0ZE29-F1
#
_entry.id   AF-A0A2E0ZE29-F1
#
_cell.length_a   1.000
_cell.length_b   1.000
_cell.length_c   1.000
_cell.angle_alpha   90.00
_cell.angle_beta   90.00
_cell.angle_gamma   90.00
#
_symmetry.space_group_name_H-M   'P 1'
#
loop_
_entity.id
_entity.type
_entity.pdbx_description
1 polymer ?
#
loop_
_entity_poly.entity_id
_entity_poly.type
_entity_poly.pdbx_seq_one_letter_code
_entity_poly.pdbx_strand_id
1 'polypeptide(L)'
;MAVVVLAIVVPLATAVAAQVSFPNQPHLEPTVMPIGPVATEEELAQAQAEWEASAHAATYDDGMGANTTCARCKAPANWDPAQDSAAQEALDCGSCKRIPGAPRPELASGVPVPEAEWQHITCDICHVPVGDSYATSIAFWNQALGQYEPVADVMELCAHCHEGQHGFEVVEEQEASPAHTGWECTRCHGAHGTPVACTDCHDPQTGPGAAEHERHPSVNCTACHDNGRLTVWQDSVPGAAHEGEYIPRRFAHTLTSWPSHNLTTEIDCLRCHHPLGPQAASVVPTISCEACHQHQEGATMFWCEYFQRNPNPNVDTAVSPAMP
;
A
#
# COMPACT_ATOMS: atom_id res chain seq x y z
N MET A 1 -9.72 -18.94 73.03
CA MET A 1 -9.04 -19.01 71.71
C MET A 1 -8.95 -17.59 71.19
N ALA A 2 -7.77 -16.97 71.28
CA ALA A 2 -7.54 -15.60 70.82
C ALA A 2 -7.00 -15.65 69.39
N VAL A 3 -7.75 -15.06 68.46
CA VAL A 3 -7.36 -14.96 67.04
C VAL A 3 -6.53 -13.70 66.88
N VAL A 4 -5.24 -13.86 66.61
CA VAL A 4 -4.32 -12.77 66.28
C VAL A 4 -4.44 -12.51 64.77
N VAL A 5 -4.99 -11.36 64.41
CA VAL A 5 -5.05 -10.86 63.03
C VAL A 5 -3.76 -10.12 62.74
N LEU A 6 -2.88 -10.71 61.93
CA LEU A 6 -1.64 -10.12 61.48
C LEU A 6 -1.94 -9.23 60.25
N ALA A 7 -1.90 -7.92 60.43
CA ALA A 7 -2.03 -6.96 59.33
C ALA A 7 -0.71 -6.89 58.55
N ILE A 8 -0.72 -7.38 57.31
CA ILE A 8 0.40 -7.26 56.37
C ILE A 8 0.29 -5.89 55.69
N VAL A 9 1.20 -4.98 56.02
CA VAL A 9 1.35 -3.69 55.33
C VAL A 9 2.24 -3.93 54.11
N VAL A 10 1.64 -3.92 52.92
CA VAL A 10 2.38 -3.96 51.65
C VAL A 10 2.77 -2.52 51.28
N PRO A 11 4.07 -2.20 51.12
CA PRO A 11 4.48 -0.88 50.65
C PRO A 11 4.08 -0.71 49.18
N LEU A 12 3.24 0.29 48.89
CA LEU A 12 3.02 0.78 47.53
C LEU A 12 4.33 1.42 47.04
N ALA A 13 5.06 0.70 46.19
CA ALA A 13 6.14 1.29 45.41
C ALA A 13 5.51 2.16 44.31
N THR A 14 5.52 3.48 44.50
CA THR A 14 5.27 4.45 43.44
C THR A 14 6.36 4.32 42.39
N ALA A 15 6.08 3.59 41.30
CA ALA A 15 6.90 3.61 40.11
C ALA A 15 6.82 5.02 39.50
N VAL A 16 7.89 5.80 39.66
CA VAL A 16 8.07 7.04 38.92
C VAL A 16 8.37 6.62 37.49
N ALA A 17 7.38 6.70 36.60
CA ALA A 17 7.60 6.56 35.18
C ALA A 17 8.56 7.67 34.76
N ALA A 18 9.80 7.30 34.42
CA ALA A 18 10.73 8.23 33.80
C ALA A 18 10.11 8.64 32.46
N GLN A 19 9.62 9.87 32.36
CA GLN A 19 9.23 10.46 31.09
C GLN A 19 10.49 10.48 30.22
N VAL A 20 10.53 9.62 29.22
CA VAL A 20 11.51 9.72 28.14
C VAL A 20 11.17 11.02 27.43
N SER A 21 11.88 12.09 27.77
CA SER A 21 11.81 13.33 27.02
C SER A 21 12.46 13.04 25.68
N PHE A 22 11.65 12.85 24.65
CA PHE A 22 12.14 12.97 23.30
C PHE A 22 12.78 14.35 23.15
N PRO A 23 13.92 14.47 22.46
CA PRO A 23 14.51 15.76 22.18
C PRO A 23 13.44 16.64 21.53
N ASN A 24 13.30 17.86 22.05
CA ASN A 24 12.42 18.89 21.52
C ASN A 24 12.65 18.93 20.00
N GLN A 25 11.64 18.55 19.22
CA GLN A 25 11.77 18.46 17.77
C GLN A 25 12.26 19.82 17.24
N PRO A 26 13.23 19.84 16.31
CA PRO A 26 13.68 21.08 15.71
C PRO A 26 12.47 21.77 15.09
N HIS A 27 12.22 23.02 15.50
CA HIS A 27 11.31 23.88 14.78
C HIS A 27 11.81 23.94 13.34
N LEU A 28 11.00 23.49 12.38
CA LEU A 28 11.37 23.38 10.97
C LEU A 28 11.69 24.79 10.47
N GLU A 29 12.98 25.17 10.44
CA GLU A 29 13.38 26.45 9.87
C GLU A 29 13.29 26.33 8.34
N PRO A 30 12.49 27.16 7.66
CA PRO A 30 12.27 27.01 6.23
C PRO A 30 13.55 27.30 5.45
N THR A 31 14.02 26.30 4.71
CA THR A 31 14.99 26.50 3.63
C THR A 31 14.44 27.52 2.64
N VAL A 32 15.30 28.42 2.15
CA VAL A 32 14.92 29.50 1.22
C VAL A 32 14.58 28.92 -0.15
N MET A 33 13.40 28.32 -0.28
CA MET A 33 12.77 28.00 -1.55
C MET A 33 11.92 29.18 -2.02
N PRO A 34 11.76 29.39 -3.33
CA PRO A 34 10.75 30.32 -3.83
C PRO A 34 9.38 29.87 -3.31
N ILE A 35 8.82 30.60 -2.36
CA ILE A 35 7.49 30.29 -1.82
C ILE A 35 6.49 30.57 -2.94
N GLY A 36 5.76 29.52 -3.35
CA GLY A 36 4.67 29.64 -4.32
C GLY A 36 3.47 30.44 -3.77
N PRO A 37 2.32 30.42 -4.47
CA PRO A 37 1.07 30.91 -3.91
C PRO A 37 0.78 30.22 -2.57
N VAL A 38 0.08 30.92 -1.68
CA VAL A 38 -0.37 30.36 -0.39
C VAL A 38 -1.84 30.00 -0.52
N ALA A 39 -2.22 28.83 -0.01
CA ALA A 39 -3.60 28.38 -0.05
C ALA A 39 -4.50 29.37 0.70
N THR A 40 -5.64 29.68 0.11
CA THR A 40 -6.71 30.41 0.79
C THR A 40 -7.30 29.56 1.90
N GLU A 41 -8.03 30.19 2.83
CA GLU A 41 -8.71 29.49 3.93
C GLU A 41 -9.71 28.43 3.40
N GLU A 42 -10.43 28.75 2.32
CA GLU A 42 -11.38 27.83 1.69
C GLU A 42 -10.68 26.64 1.04
N GLU A 43 -9.59 26.88 0.29
CA GLU A 43 -8.79 25.81 -0.32
C GLU A 43 -8.17 24.89 0.73
N LEU A 44 -7.63 25.45 1.82
CA LEU A 44 -7.06 24.68 2.92
C LEU A 44 -8.12 23.82 3.62
N ALA A 45 -9.28 24.39 3.92
CA ALA A 45 -10.37 23.67 4.57
C ALA A 45 -10.87 22.50 3.70
N GLN A 46 -10.98 22.71 2.38
CA GLN A 46 -11.33 21.63 1.45
C GLN A 46 -10.25 20.55 1.42
N ALA A 47 -8.97 20.92 1.27
CA ALA A 47 -7.86 19.98 1.21
C ALA A 47 -7.74 19.14 2.49
N GLN A 48 -7.95 19.75 3.66
CA GLN A 48 -7.95 19.06 4.94
C GLN A 48 -9.11 18.05 5.03
N ALA A 49 -10.32 18.44 4.62
CA ALA A 49 -11.47 17.54 4.63
C ALA A 49 -11.26 16.32 3.70
N GLU A 50 -10.65 16.53 2.53
CA GLU A 50 -10.28 15.43 1.62
C GLU A 50 -9.19 14.55 2.24
N TRP A 51 -8.16 15.15 2.83
CA TRP A 51 -7.05 14.44 3.46
C TRP A 51 -7.49 13.57 4.62
N GLU A 52 -8.31 14.10 5.52
CA GLU A 52 -8.83 13.38 6.70
C GLU A 52 -9.63 12.13 6.31
N ALA A 53 -10.24 12.11 5.13
CA ALA A 53 -10.96 10.94 4.60
C ALA A 53 -10.03 9.91 3.93
N SER A 54 -8.76 10.25 3.71
CA SER A 54 -7.79 9.41 3.00
C SER A 54 -7.13 8.36 3.89
N ALA A 55 -6.57 7.33 3.26
CA ALA A 55 -5.73 6.35 3.95
C ALA A 55 -4.41 6.95 4.48
N HIS A 56 -3.96 8.08 3.94
CA HIS A 56 -2.72 8.75 4.36
C HIS A 56 -2.87 9.54 5.67
N ALA A 57 -4.09 9.91 6.06
CA ALA A 57 -4.33 10.57 7.34
C ALA A 57 -4.27 9.61 8.54
N ALA A 58 -4.37 8.29 8.32
CA ALA A 58 -4.44 7.27 9.36
C ALA A 58 -3.49 6.10 9.07
N THR A 59 -2.20 6.40 9.11
CA THR A 59 -1.11 5.51 8.66
C THR A 59 -0.45 4.67 9.74
N TYR A 60 -0.95 4.67 10.98
CA TYR A 60 -0.31 3.91 12.06
C TYR A 60 -0.21 2.42 11.67
N ASP A 61 0.97 1.84 11.88
CA ASP A 61 1.23 0.43 11.64
C ASP A 61 2.02 -0.11 12.83
N ASP A 62 1.45 -1.11 13.51
CA ASP A 62 2.09 -1.85 14.60
C ASP A 62 3.00 -2.98 14.08
N GLY A 63 3.10 -3.10 12.76
CA GLY A 63 3.44 -4.33 12.11
C GLY A 63 4.90 -4.50 11.72
N MET A 64 5.90 -4.12 12.51
CA MET A 64 7.28 -4.60 12.31
C MET A 64 8.12 -4.68 13.60
N GLY A 65 7.55 -4.83 14.80
CA GLY A 65 8.33 -4.96 16.06
C GLY A 65 9.04 -3.68 16.52
N ALA A 66 9.62 -2.94 15.58
CA ALA A 66 9.93 -1.53 15.63
C ALA A 66 9.36 -0.90 14.34
N ASN A 67 8.16 -0.30 14.44
CA ASN A 67 7.49 0.42 13.34
C ASN A 67 8.28 1.65 12.81
N THR A 68 9.49 1.89 13.31
CA THR A 68 10.41 2.92 12.81
C THR A 68 10.83 2.68 11.37
N THR A 69 10.89 1.43 10.92
CA THR A 69 11.14 1.12 9.51
C THR A 69 9.95 1.50 8.64
N CYS A 70 8.73 1.35 9.15
CA CYS A 70 7.50 1.80 8.50
C CYS A 70 7.38 3.33 8.46
N ALA A 71 7.94 4.02 9.46
CA ALA A 71 7.85 5.47 9.61
C ALA A 71 8.38 6.20 8.36
N ARG A 72 9.38 5.67 7.66
CA ARG A 72 9.89 6.30 6.42
C ARG A 72 8.78 6.67 5.42
N CYS A 73 7.80 5.78 5.24
CA CYS A 73 6.71 5.99 4.28
C CYS A 73 5.37 6.30 4.96
N LYS A 74 5.18 5.88 6.22
CA LYS A 74 3.91 6.00 6.93
C LYS A 74 3.88 7.11 7.97
N ALA A 75 5.03 7.57 8.44
CA ALA A 75 5.16 8.69 9.36
C ALA A 75 6.51 9.39 9.16
N PRO A 76 6.73 10.07 8.01
CA PRO A 76 8.05 10.58 7.66
C PRO A 76 8.65 11.50 8.73
N ALA A 77 7.81 12.24 9.49
CA ALA A 77 8.25 13.06 10.61
C ALA A 77 8.81 12.27 11.82
N ASN A 78 8.41 11.00 12.00
CA ASN A 78 9.02 10.11 13.00
C ASN A 78 10.21 9.32 12.44
N TRP A 79 10.48 9.36 11.14
CA TRP A 79 11.56 8.56 10.56
C TRP A 79 12.91 9.04 11.06
N ASP A 80 13.70 8.13 11.62
CA ASP A 80 15.07 8.39 12.04
C ASP A 80 16.02 7.61 11.13
N PRO A 81 16.73 8.28 10.20
CA PRO A 81 17.68 7.61 9.32
C PRO A 81 18.88 7.02 10.07
N ALA A 82 19.13 7.40 11.33
CA ALA A 82 20.18 6.80 12.14
C ALA A 82 19.84 5.36 12.60
N GLN A 83 18.58 4.92 12.48
CA GLN A 83 18.15 3.55 12.77
C GLN A 83 18.35 2.58 11.60
N ASP A 84 19.45 2.71 10.85
CA ASP A 84 19.74 1.89 9.67
C ASP A 84 19.77 0.39 9.99
N SER A 85 20.20 -0.02 11.19
CA SER A 85 20.19 -1.45 11.55
C SER A 85 18.77 -2.05 11.57
N ALA A 86 17.76 -1.30 12.01
CA ALA A 86 16.37 -1.74 11.94
C ALA A 86 15.91 -1.84 10.48
N ALA A 87 16.29 -0.89 9.63
CA ALA A 87 15.98 -0.92 8.20
C ALA A 87 16.61 -2.15 7.51
N GLN A 88 17.86 -2.48 7.83
CA GLN A 88 18.53 -3.68 7.30
C GLN A 88 17.89 -4.97 7.80
N GLU A 89 17.51 -5.06 9.08
CA GLU A 89 16.81 -6.23 9.62
C GLU A 89 15.41 -6.41 8.99
N ALA A 90 14.72 -5.32 8.66
CA ALA A 90 13.44 -5.38 7.95
C ALA A 90 13.56 -5.93 6.51
N LEU A 91 14.76 -5.96 5.93
CA LEU A 91 15.03 -6.61 4.64
C LEU A 91 15.27 -8.12 4.76
N ASP A 92 15.46 -8.66 5.96
CA ASP A 92 15.58 -10.09 6.19
C ASP A 92 14.21 -10.78 6.03
N CYS A 93 14.14 -11.85 5.23
CA CYS A 93 12.97 -12.72 5.14
C CYS A 93 12.44 -13.18 6.53
N GLY A 94 13.30 -13.24 7.55
CA GLY A 94 12.98 -13.59 8.94
C GLY A 94 12.14 -12.56 9.69
N SER A 95 12.17 -11.29 9.30
CA SER A 95 11.37 -10.20 9.91
C SER A 95 9.97 -10.08 9.30
N CYS A 96 9.68 -10.83 8.23
CA CYS A 96 8.41 -10.78 7.51
C CYS A 96 7.28 -11.59 8.18
N LYS A 97 6.04 -11.10 8.06
CA LYS A 97 4.82 -11.88 8.40
C LYS A 97 4.64 -13.01 7.40
N ARG A 98 5.07 -14.22 7.76
CA ARG A 98 4.91 -15.40 6.89
C ARG A 98 3.54 -16.05 7.01
N ILE A 99 2.84 -15.84 8.12
CA ILE A 99 1.54 -16.46 8.40
C ILE A 99 0.46 -15.37 8.45
N PRO A 100 -0.53 -15.38 7.53
CA PRO A 100 -1.69 -14.50 7.62
C PRO A 100 -2.36 -14.58 8.98
N GLY A 101 -2.70 -13.42 9.56
CA GLY A 101 -3.28 -13.33 10.90
C GLY A 101 -2.32 -13.47 12.09
N ALA A 102 -1.11 -14.04 11.93
CA ALA A 102 -0.15 -14.13 13.03
C ALA A 102 0.48 -12.78 13.41
N PRO A 103 0.89 -12.57 14.67
CA PRO A 103 1.74 -11.43 15.02
C PRO A 103 3.06 -11.50 14.24
N ARG A 104 3.59 -10.34 13.84
CA ARG A 104 4.90 -10.26 13.19
C ARG A 104 6.01 -10.50 14.22
N PRO A 105 7.16 -11.09 13.81
CA PRO A 105 8.34 -11.15 14.67
C PRO A 105 8.77 -9.73 15.10
N GLU A 106 9.22 -9.60 16.34
CA GLU A 106 9.86 -8.36 16.79
C GLU A 106 11.26 -8.24 16.15
N LEU A 107 11.62 -7.05 15.68
CA LEU A 107 12.98 -6.75 15.24
C LEU A 107 13.90 -6.63 16.45
N ALA A 108 15.16 -7.06 16.31
CA ALA A 108 16.14 -6.97 17.38
C ALA A 108 16.67 -5.54 17.53
N SER A 109 16.68 -4.79 16.43
CA SER A 109 17.00 -3.36 16.35
C SER A 109 15.75 -2.50 16.16
N GLY A 110 15.89 -1.22 16.53
CA GLY A 110 14.89 -0.18 16.32
C GLY A 110 14.12 0.15 17.59
N VAL A 111 13.71 1.42 17.72
CA VAL A 111 12.93 1.90 18.87
C VAL A 111 11.50 2.13 18.41
N PRO A 112 10.52 1.26 18.75
CA PRO A 112 9.15 1.45 18.29
C PRO A 112 8.62 2.82 18.71
N VAL A 113 7.89 3.46 17.81
CA VAL A 113 7.14 4.70 18.03
C VAL A 113 5.73 4.31 18.51
N PRO A 114 5.36 4.62 19.76
CA PRO A 114 4.00 4.39 20.26
C PRO A 114 2.96 5.11 19.40
N GLU A 115 1.76 4.55 19.27
CA GLU A 115 0.66 5.18 18.51
C GLU A 115 0.39 6.63 18.93
N ALA A 116 0.45 6.91 20.24
CA ALA A 116 0.26 8.26 20.78
C ALA A 116 1.35 9.27 20.36
N GLU A 117 2.49 8.80 19.86
CA GLU A 117 3.62 9.60 19.39
C GLU A 117 3.79 9.50 17.86
N TRP A 118 2.92 8.75 17.20
CA TRP A 118 2.93 8.57 15.76
C TRP A 118 2.37 9.82 15.06
N GLN A 119 3.19 10.37 14.20
CA GLN A 119 2.91 11.52 13.36
C GLN A 119 2.56 10.99 11.99
N HIS A 120 1.25 10.84 11.76
CA HIS A 120 0.72 10.50 10.44
C HIS A 120 1.24 11.47 9.37
N ILE A 121 1.10 11.10 8.10
CA ILE A 121 1.45 12.02 7.02
C ILE A 121 0.51 13.23 7.13
N THR A 122 1.08 14.43 7.27
CA THR A 122 0.32 15.68 7.30
C THR A 122 0.68 16.55 6.09
N CYS A 123 -0.04 17.67 5.91
CA CYS A 123 0.16 18.57 4.77
C CYS A 123 1.61 19.07 4.66
N ASP A 124 2.32 19.20 5.79
CA ASP A 124 3.71 19.63 5.84
C ASP A 124 4.70 18.65 5.20
N ILE A 125 4.32 17.40 4.95
CA ILE A 125 5.19 16.47 4.23
C ILE A 125 5.30 16.84 2.75
N CYS A 126 4.22 17.41 2.18
CA CYS A 126 4.08 17.70 0.76
C CYS A 126 4.07 19.20 0.42
N HIS A 127 3.81 20.05 1.41
CA HIS A 127 3.66 21.49 1.24
C HIS A 127 4.45 22.24 2.30
N VAL A 128 5.13 23.32 1.90
CA VAL A 128 5.86 24.17 2.83
C VAL A 128 4.87 24.99 3.68
N PRO A 129 4.92 24.95 5.02
CA PRO A 129 4.09 25.78 5.89
C PRO A 129 4.38 27.28 5.69
N VAL A 130 3.32 28.09 5.63
CA VAL A 130 3.40 29.56 5.51
C VAL A 130 2.39 30.20 6.45
N GLY A 131 2.83 30.59 7.65
CA GLY A 131 1.94 31.08 8.70
C GLY A 131 0.99 29.97 9.17
N ASP A 132 -0.31 30.24 9.13
CA ASP A 132 -1.36 29.27 9.47
C ASP A 132 -1.91 28.51 8.23
N SER A 133 -1.21 28.60 7.09
CA SER A 133 -1.56 27.93 5.83
C SER A 133 -0.33 27.27 5.20
N TYR A 134 -0.43 26.86 3.94
CA TYR A 134 0.61 26.15 3.20
C TYR A 134 0.83 26.77 1.82
N ALA A 135 2.05 26.67 1.31
CA ALA A 135 2.34 26.96 -0.09
C ALA A 135 1.66 25.90 -0.97
N THR A 136 0.93 26.33 -2.01
CA THR A 136 0.26 25.43 -2.95
C THR A 136 1.23 24.74 -3.91
N SER A 137 2.47 25.24 -4.01
CA SER A 137 3.56 24.52 -4.66
C SER A 137 3.94 23.29 -3.84
N ILE A 138 4.17 22.17 -4.52
CA ILE A 138 4.61 20.93 -3.90
C ILE A 138 6.12 20.94 -3.59
N ALA A 139 6.48 20.28 -2.50
CA ALA A 139 7.84 20.03 -2.05
C ALA A 139 7.83 18.73 -1.21
N PHE A 140 8.98 18.13 -0.99
CA PHE A 140 9.09 16.98 -0.08
C PHE A 140 9.81 17.37 1.20
N TRP A 141 9.23 17.11 2.37
CA TRP A 141 9.95 17.21 3.63
C TRP A 141 10.91 16.03 3.79
N ASN A 142 12.21 16.29 3.60
CA ASN A 142 13.24 15.30 3.81
C ASN A 142 13.69 15.31 5.28
N GLN A 143 13.08 14.44 6.08
CA GLN A 143 13.39 14.28 7.50
C GLN A 143 14.88 13.99 7.77
N ALA A 144 15.57 13.27 6.88
CA ALA A 144 16.99 12.96 7.06
C ALA A 144 17.88 14.19 6.91
N LEU A 145 17.48 15.15 6.09
CA LEU A 145 18.19 16.42 5.90
C LEU A 145 17.65 17.54 6.80
N GLY A 146 16.45 17.36 7.37
CA GLY A 146 15.75 18.38 8.14
C GLY A 146 15.38 19.60 7.29
N GLN A 147 15.05 19.40 6.01
CA GLN A 147 14.70 20.48 5.09
C GLN A 147 13.73 20.02 3.99
N TYR A 148 13.04 20.99 3.40
CA TYR A 148 12.26 20.79 2.18
C TYR A 148 13.16 20.66 0.95
N GLU A 149 12.83 19.70 0.09
CA GLU A 149 13.40 19.51 -1.23
C GLU A 149 12.38 19.92 -2.29
N PRO A 150 12.79 20.66 -3.33
CA PRO A 150 11.90 20.94 -4.46
C PRO A 150 11.68 19.64 -5.23
N VAL A 151 10.44 19.43 -5.66
CA VAL A 151 10.06 18.35 -6.60
C VAL A 151 9.51 18.97 -7.87
N ALA A 152 9.77 18.37 -9.02
CA ALA A 152 9.38 18.86 -10.33
C ALA A 152 7.88 18.66 -10.60
N ASP A 153 7.34 17.53 -10.15
CA ASP A 153 5.94 17.13 -10.36
C ASP A 153 5.44 16.17 -9.27
N VAL A 154 4.17 15.75 -9.40
CA VAL A 154 3.53 14.87 -8.42
C VAL A 154 4.10 13.44 -8.49
N MET A 155 4.61 12.99 -9.64
CA MET A 155 5.24 11.68 -9.74
C MET A 155 6.49 11.62 -8.87
N GLU A 156 7.35 12.64 -8.96
CA GLU A 156 8.54 12.77 -8.12
C GLU A 156 8.17 12.86 -6.64
N LEU A 157 7.15 13.65 -6.27
CA LEU A 157 6.67 13.73 -4.89
C LEU A 157 6.23 12.36 -4.35
N CYS A 158 5.40 11.63 -5.10
CA CYS A 158 4.92 10.32 -4.70
C CYS A 158 6.06 9.28 -4.64
N ALA A 159 7.06 9.39 -5.51
CA ALA A 159 8.21 8.49 -5.57
C ALA A 159 9.00 8.46 -4.24
N HIS A 160 9.07 9.57 -3.50
CA HIS A 160 9.73 9.61 -2.19
C HIS A 160 9.19 8.57 -1.18
N CYS A 161 7.93 8.15 -1.32
CA CYS A 161 7.33 7.10 -0.51
C CYS A 161 7.03 5.80 -1.27
N HIS A 162 6.81 5.87 -2.58
CA HIS A 162 6.30 4.75 -3.41
C HIS A 162 7.31 4.13 -4.38
N GLU A 163 8.53 4.66 -4.53
CA GLU A 163 9.55 4.11 -5.44
C GLU A 163 10.36 2.98 -4.80
N GLY A 164 10.28 1.77 -5.35
CA GLY A 164 11.22 0.66 -5.11
C GLY A 164 11.28 0.13 -3.68
N GLN A 165 10.54 0.73 -2.73
CA GLN A 165 10.44 0.29 -1.36
C GLN A 165 9.52 -0.94 -1.31
N HIS A 166 9.97 -2.02 -0.67
CA HIS A 166 9.15 -3.19 -0.34
C HIS A 166 8.53 -3.99 -1.51
N GLY A 167 9.10 -3.91 -2.73
CA GLY A 167 8.64 -4.69 -3.89
C GLY A 167 7.48 -4.03 -4.67
N PHE A 168 7.31 -2.73 -4.47
CA PHE A 168 6.39 -1.88 -5.19
C PHE A 168 7.19 -1.04 -6.18
N GLU A 169 6.99 -1.30 -7.48
CA GLU A 169 7.56 -0.53 -8.58
C GLU A 169 6.45 0.34 -9.19
N VAL A 170 5.66 1.02 -8.35
CA VAL A 170 4.40 1.68 -8.77
C VAL A 170 4.64 2.71 -9.86
N VAL A 171 5.71 3.49 -9.75
CA VAL A 171 6.09 4.49 -10.76
C VAL A 171 6.47 3.80 -12.07
N GLU A 172 7.35 2.80 -12.04
CA GLU A 172 7.78 2.06 -13.23
C GLU A 172 6.60 1.29 -13.89
N GLU A 173 5.72 0.71 -13.07
CA GLU A 173 4.49 0.04 -13.52
C GLU A 173 3.55 1.01 -14.24
N GLN A 174 3.35 2.21 -13.68
CA GLN A 174 2.53 3.25 -14.28
C GLN A 174 3.16 3.76 -15.59
N GLU A 175 4.48 3.94 -15.64
CA GLU A 175 5.19 4.31 -16.87
C GLU A 175 5.07 3.24 -17.95
N ALA A 176 5.05 1.96 -17.55
CA ALA A 176 4.85 0.82 -18.44
C ALA A 176 3.37 0.63 -18.85
N SER A 177 2.43 1.37 -18.27
CA SER A 177 0.98 1.25 -18.51
C SER A 177 0.61 1.76 -19.90
N PRO A 178 0.18 0.89 -20.85
CA PRO A 178 -0.27 1.34 -22.17
C PRO A 178 -1.61 2.08 -22.12
N ALA A 179 -2.46 1.85 -21.12
CA ALA A 179 -3.80 2.46 -21.04
C ALA A 179 -3.76 3.94 -20.61
N HIS A 180 -2.81 4.31 -19.76
CA HIS A 180 -2.72 5.64 -19.15
C HIS A 180 -1.28 6.21 -19.25
N THR A 181 -0.60 5.99 -20.37
CA THR A 181 0.76 6.47 -20.59
C THR A 181 0.85 8.00 -20.43
N GLY A 182 1.81 8.46 -19.62
CA GLY A 182 2.05 9.89 -19.38
C GLY A 182 1.03 10.56 -18.45
N TRP A 183 0.19 9.80 -17.76
CA TRP A 183 -0.66 10.33 -16.70
C TRP A 183 0.12 10.43 -15.39
N GLU A 184 -0.07 11.53 -14.67
CA GLU A 184 0.37 11.67 -13.28
C GLU A 184 -0.57 10.88 -12.34
N CYS A 185 -0.07 10.48 -11.17
CA CYS A 185 -0.84 9.77 -10.14
C CYS A 185 -2.19 10.44 -9.85
N THR A 186 -2.22 11.77 -9.81
CA THR A 186 -3.40 12.57 -9.44
C THR A 186 -4.49 12.61 -10.50
N ARG A 187 -4.27 12.00 -11.67
CA ARG A 187 -5.35 11.79 -12.65
C ARG A 187 -6.21 10.58 -12.32
N CYS A 188 -5.65 9.61 -11.60
CA CYS A 188 -6.34 8.40 -11.15
C CYS A 188 -6.61 8.38 -9.64
N HIS A 189 -6.00 9.29 -8.88
CA HIS A 189 -6.15 9.42 -7.44
C HIS A 189 -6.44 10.88 -7.08
N GLY A 190 -7.26 11.14 -6.06
CA GLY A 190 -7.38 12.50 -5.53
C GLY A 190 -6.05 12.98 -4.96
N ALA A 191 -5.69 14.25 -5.20
CA ALA A 191 -4.43 14.83 -4.70
C ALA A 191 -4.31 14.77 -3.16
N HIS A 192 -5.43 14.87 -2.46
CA HIS A 192 -5.51 14.68 -1.01
C HIS A 192 -6.27 13.40 -0.63
N GLY A 193 -6.32 12.41 -1.52
CA GLY A 193 -6.93 11.11 -1.24
C GLY A 193 -8.44 11.03 -1.44
N THR A 194 -9.05 12.03 -2.08
CA THR A 194 -10.41 11.91 -2.61
C THR A 194 -10.53 10.64 -3.46
N PRO A 195 -11.51 9.77 -3.19
CA PRO A 195 -11.71 8.57 -4.00
C PRO A 195 -11.97 8.94 -5.45
N VAL A 196 -11.22 8.30 -6.35
CA VAL A 196 -11.45 8.35 -7.80
C VAL A 196 -11.67 6.91 -8.25
N ALA A 197 -12.77 6.68 -8.94
CA ALA A 197 -13.12 5.38 -9.49
C ALA A 197 -12.88 5.38 -11.00
N CYS A 198 -12.60 4.19 -11.56
CA CYS A 198 -12.52 4.04 -13.02
C CYS A 198 -13.78 4.57 -13.72
N THR A 199 -14.93 4.42 -13.07
CA THR A 199 -16.24 4.84 -13.58
C THR A 199 -16.44 6.36 -13.64
N ASP A 200 -15.57 7.14 -13.02
CA ASP A 200 -15.63 8.61 -13.10
C ASP A 200 -15.23 9.09 -14.50
N CYS A 201 -14.41 8.30 -15.20
CA CYS A 201 -13.94 8.58 -16.57
C CYS A 201 -14.48 7.59 -17.61
N HIS A 202 -14.82 6.36 -17.19
CA HIS A 202 -15.25 5.28 -18.09
C HIS A 202 -16.70 4.87 -17.82
N ASP A 203 -17.50 4.72 -18.87
CA ASP A 203 -18.82 4.07 -18.75
C ASP A 203 -18.68 2.56 -19.07
N PRO A 204 -18.76 1.67 -18.06
CA PRO A 204 -18.63 0.24 -18.29
C PRO A 204 -19.84 -0.34 -19.04
N GLN A 205 -20.95 0.38 -19.17
CA GLN A 205 -22.20 -0.13 -19.76
C GLN A 205 -22.32 0.16 -21.26
N THR A 206 -21.51 1.07 -21.80
CA THR A 206 -21.68 1.53 -23.19
C THR A 206 -20.46 1.32 -24.08
N GLY A 207 -19.37 0.75 -23.57
CA GLY A 207 -18.12 0.53 -24.30
C GLY A 207 -17.98 -0.85 -24.97
N PRO A 208 -16.86 -1.10 -25.70
CA PRO A 208 -16.59 -2.39 -26.34
C PRO A 208 -16.58 -3.59 -25.37
N GLY A 209 -16.26 -3.35 -24.09
CA GLY A 209 -16.27 -4.37 -23.03
C GLY A 209 -17.59 -4.49 -22.25
N ALA A 210 -18.67 -3.82 -22.65
CA ALA A 210 -19.88 -3.72 -21.83
C ALA A 210 -20.55 -5.06 -21.52
N ALA A 211 -20.68 -5.94 -22.51
CA ALA A 211 -21.21 -7.29 -22.30
C ALA A 211 -20.34 -8.11 -21.33
N GLU A 212 -19.05 -7.80 -21.25
CA GLU A 212 -18.11 -8.55 -20.44
C GLU A 212 -18.16 -8.06 -18.99
N HIS A 213 -18.34 -6.76 -18.78
CA HIS A 213 -18.67 -6.19 -17.47
C HIS A 213 -20.00 -6.73 -16.94
N GLU A 214 -21.03 -6.81 -17.78
CA GLU A 214 -22.34 -7.37 -17.41
C GLU A 214 -22.21 -8.84 -16.96
N ARG A 215 -21.35 -9.62 -17.61
CA ARG A 215 -21.10 -11.04 -17.25
C ARG A 215 -20.22 -11.21 -16.01
N HIS A 216 -19.47 -10.18 -15.59
CA HIS A 216 -18.52 -10.26 -14.49
C HIS A 216 -18.77 -9.17 -13.43
N PRO A 217 -19.98 -9.11 -12.83
CA PRO A 217 -20.34 -8.04 -11.89
C PRO A 217 -19.54 -8.06 -10.59
N SER A 218 -18.89 -9.18 -10.28
CA SER A 218 -18.05 -9.36 -9.08
C SER A 218 -16.55 -9.27 -9.38
N VAL A 219 -16.14 -8.87 -10.58
CA VAL A 219 -14.73 -8.76 -10.94
C VAL A 219 -14.32 -7.30 -10.96
N ASN A 220 -13.37 -6.93 -10.10
CA ASN A 220 -12.84 -5.58 -10.06
C ASN A 220 -12.13 -5.24 -11.40
N CYS A 221 -12.24 -4.00 -11.88
CA CYS A 221 -11.67 -3.58 -13.16
C CYS A 221 -10.18 -3.99 -13.29
N THR A 222 -9.40 -3.76 -12.23
CA THR A 222 -7.96 -4.07 -12.21
C THR A 222 -7.66 -5.57 -12.21
N ALA A 223 -8.61 -6.45 -11.86
CA ALA A 223 -8.40 -7.90 -11.92
C ALA A 223 -8.34 -8.41 -13.37
N CYS A 224 -9.11 -7.77 -14.28
CA CYS A 224 -9.03 -8.06 -15.72
C CYS A 224 -7.95 -7.20 -16.40
N HIS A 225 -7.95 -5.90 -16.13
CA HIS A 225 -7.14 -4.91 -16.84
C HIS A 225 -5.69 -4.78 -16.35
N ASP A 226 -5.27 -5.56 -15.35
CA ASP A 226 -3.88 -5.61 -14.91
C ASP A 226 -2.97 -6.25 -15.96
N ASN A 227 -1.90 -5.55 -16.33
CA ASN A 227 -0.81 -6.03 -17.19
C ASN A 227 0.48 -6.33 -16.39
N GLY A 228 0.50 -6.01 -15.10
CA GLY A 228 1.54 -6.40 -14.13
C GLY A 228 1.52 -7.89 -13.77
N ARG A 229 0.58 -8.66 -14.33
CA ARG A 229 0.47 -10.13 -14.21
C ARG A 229 0.26 -10.62 -12.78
N LEU A 230 -0.40 -9.80 -11.95
CA LEU A 230 -0.74 -10.12 -10.58
C LEU A 230 -1.68 -11.34 -10.53
N THR A 231 -1.68 -12.06 -9.42
CA THR A 231 -2.61 -13.20 -9.26
C THR A 231 -3.99 -12.66 -8.91
N VAL A 232 -5.05 -13.15 -9.53
CA VAL A 232 -6.42 -12.75 -9.20
C VAL A 232 -6.96 -13.64 -8.08
N TRP A 233 -7.61 -13.06 -7.08
CA TRP A 233 -8.17 -13.77 -5.94
C TRP A 233 -9.52 -13.15 -5.52
N GLN A 234 -10.46 -13.98 -5.08
CA GLN A 234 -11.72 -13.50 -4.52
C GLN A 234 -11.55 -13.11 -3.05
N ASP A 235 -11.76 -11.84 -2.70
CA ASP A 235 -11.64 -11.38 -1.33
C ASP A 235 -12.84 -11.85 -0.49
N SER A 236 -12.68 -12.98 0.20
CA SER A 236 -13.74 -13.62 0.98
C SER A 236 -13.75 -13.21 2.46
N VAL A 237 -12.96 -12.20 2.84
CA VAL A 237 -12.85 -11.74 4.23
C VAL A 237 -14.08 -10.91 4.58
N PRO A 238 -14.89 -11.32 5.58
CA PRO A 238 -16.05 -10.54 6.00
C PRO A 238 -15.68 -9.14 6.47
N GLY A 239 -16.36 -8.12 5.95
CA GLY A 239 -16.12 -6.72 6.28
C GLY A 239 -14.91 -6.08 5.59
N ALA A 240 -14.25 -6.79 4.67
CA ALA A 240 -13.22 -6.18 3.82
C ALA A 240 -13.84 -5.21 2.80
N ALA A 241 -13.05 -4.23 2.35
CA ALA A 241 -13.51 -3.22 1.38
C ALA A 241 -13.97 -3.82 0.04
N HIS A 242 -13.45 -5.00 -0.31
CA HIS A 242 -13.74 -5.71 -1.55
C HIS A 242 -14.40 -7.08 -1.30
N GLU A 243 -15.11 -7.26 -0.18
CA GLU A 243 -15.75 -8.54 0.16
C GLU A 243 -16.62 -9.08 -1.01
N GLY A 244 -16.29 -10.29 -1.46
CA GLY A 244 -16.96 -10.98 -2.57
C GLY A 244 -16.41 -10.67 -3.96
N GLU A 245 -15.56 -9.64 -4.11
CA GLU A 245 -14.97 -9.25 -5.40
C GLU A 245 -13.70 -10.05 -5.73
N TYR A 246 -13.47 -10.28 -7.04
CA TYR A 246 -12.20 -10.73 -7.55
C TYR A 246 -11.28 -9.52 -7.77
N ILE A 247 -10.16 -9.48 -7.04
CA ILE A 247 -9.18 -8.40 -7.08
C ILE A 247 -7.80 -8.95 -7.43
N PRO A 248 -6.93 -8.16 -8.07
CA PRO A 248 -5.53 -8.54 -8.19
C PRO A 248 -4.89 -8.52 -6.80
N ARG A 249 -4.09 -9.55 -6.51
CA ARG A 249 -3.24 -9.64 -5.33
C ARG A 249 -1.79 -9.76 -5.76
N ARG A 250 -0.99 -8.80 -5.33
CA ARG A 250 0.46 -8.95 -5.24
C ARG A 250 0.77 -9.52 -3.86
N PHE A 251 1.39 -10.68 -3.81
CA PHE A 251 1.98 -11.17 -2.56
C PHE A 251 3.33 -10.48 -2.38
N ALA A 252 3.32 -9.32 -1.70
CA ALA A 252 4.51 -8.64 -1.21
C ALA A 252 4.59 -8.77 0.33
N HIS A 253 5.63 -8.20 0.96
CA HIS A 253 5.89 -8.25 2.40
C HIS A 253 4.74 -7.72 3.29
N THR A 254 3.72 -7.13 2.69
CA THR A 254 2.43 -6.83 3.29
C THR A 254 1.36 -7.69 2.61
N LEU A 255 0.60 -8.45 3.39
CA LEU A 255 -0.51 -9.29 2.93
C LEU A 255 -1.72 -8.48 2.40
N THR A 256 -1.52 -7.19 2.14
CA THR A 256 -2.48 -6.28 1.55
C THR A 256 -2.27 -6.26 0.05
N SER A 257 -3.31 -6.61 -0.69
CA SER A 257 -3.35 -6.53 -2.14
C SER A 257 -3.26 -5.07 -2.59
N TRP A 258 -2.32 -4.78 -3.48
CA TRP A 258 -2.25 -3.50 -4.16
C TRP A 258 -2.83 -3.64 -5.57
N PRO A 259 -3.68 -2.69 -6.00
CA PRO A 259 -4.11 -2.65 -7.40
C PRO A 259 -2.89 -2.37 -8.29
N SER A 260 -2.91 -2.96 -9.48
CA SER A 260 -1.86 -2.74 -10.47
C SER A 260 -1.91 -1.32 -11.02
N HIS A 261 -0.75 -0.72 -11.23
CA HIS A 261 -0.62 0.55 -11.95
C HIS A 261 -0.22 0.32 -13.42
N ASN A 262 0.14 -0.91 -13.78
CA ASN A 262 0.34 -1.30 -15.17
C ASN A 262 -0.98 -1.81 -15.73
N LEU A 263 -1.74 -0.94 -16.41
CA LEU A 263 -3.09 -1.22 -16.90
C LEU A 263 -3.12 -1.34 -18.42
N THR A 264 -3.93 -2.26 -18.93
CA THR A 264 -4.09 -2.53 -20.37
C THR A 264 -5.56 -2.71 -20.74
N THR A 265 -5.88 -2.52 -22.03
CA THR A 265 -7.17 -2.91 -22.62
C THR A 265 -7.17 -4.35 -23.12
N GLU A 266 -6.00 -5.00 -23.21
CA GLU A 266 -5.88 -6.41 -23.59
C GLU A 266 -6.17 -7.33 -22.41
N ILE A 267 -7.23 -8.14 -22.51
CA ILE A 267 -7.68 -9.00 -21.40
C ILE A 267 -7.21 -10.44 -21.60
N ASP A 268 -6.48 -10.97 -20.61
CA ASP A 268 -6.19 -12.40 -20.51
C ASP A 268 -7.26 -13.11 -19.67
N CYS A 269 -8.29 -13.63 -20.33
CA CYS A 269 -9.37 -14.39 -19.68
C CYS A 269 -8.86 -15.64 -18.94
N LEU A 270 -7.70 -16.19 -19.34
CA LEU A 270 -7.14 -17.40 -18.73
C LEU A 270 -6.64 -17.17 -17.31
N ARG A 271 -6.58 -15.92 -16.86
CA ARG A 271 -6.28 -15.56 -15.46
C ARG A 271 -7.34 -16.05 -14.47
N CYS A 272 -8.58 -16.22 -14.93
CA CYS A 272 -9.70 -16.71 -14.12
C CYS A 272 -10.34 -17.98 -14.72
N HIS A 273 -10.34 -18.08 -16.04
CA HIS A 273 -11.01 -19.14 -16.81
C HIS A 273 -9.99 -20.14 -17.33
N HIS A 274 -9.79 -21.23 -16.62
CA HIS A 274 -8.86 -22.28 -17.06
C HIS A 274 -9.57 -23.32 -17.94
N PRO A 275 -8.98 -23.73 -19.07
CA PRO A 275 -9.56 -24.76 -19.93
C PRO A 275 -9.42 -26.14 -19.27
N LEU A 276 -10.55 -26.83 -19.08
CA LEU A 276 -10.59 -28.23 -18.64
C LEU A 276 -10.65 -29.16 -19.86
N GLY A 277 -9.62 -29.14 -20.71
CA GLY A 277 -9.60 -29.94 -21.94
C GLY A 277 -10.76 -29.60 -22.89
N PRO A 278 -11.45 -30.58 -23.53
CA PRO A 278 -12.54 -30.32 -24.49
C PRO A 278 -13.85 -29.80 -23.86
N GLN A 279 -13.84 -29.32 -22.62
CA GLN A 279 -15.00 -28.80 -21.90
C GLN A 279 -14.94 -27.27 -21.77
N ALA A 280 -16.09 -26.66 -21.47
CA ALA A 280 -16.19 -25.22 -21.19
C ALA A 280 -15.25 -24.81 -20.03
N ALA A 281 -14.67 -23.61 -20.12
CA ALA A 281 -13.80 -23.10 -19.07
C ALA A 281 -14.54 -23.00 -17.73
N SER A 282 -13.86 -23.34 -16.64
CA SER A 282 -14.38 -23.17 -15.29
C SER A 282 -13.69 -22.00 -14.61
N VAL A 283 -14.46 -21.13 -13.95
CA VAL A 283 -13.93 -20.13 -13.03
C VAL A 283 -13.28 -20.86 -11.86
N VAL A 284 -12.00 -20.62 -11.63
CA VAL A 284 -11.29 -21.19 -10.47
C VAL A 284 -11.76 -20.46 -9.21
N PRO A 285 -12.53 -21.10 -8.31
CA PRO A 285 -13.06 -20.39 -7.15
C PRO A 285 -11.99 -20.15 -6.09
N THR A 286 -10.94 -20.98 -6.07
CA THR A 286 -9.82 -20.94 -5.12
C THR A 286 -8.90 -22.12 -5.44
N ILE A 287 -7.82 -21.90 -6.21
CA ILE A 287 -6.69 -22.84 -6.12
C ILE A 287 -5.87 -22.35 -4.93
N SER A 288 -6.04 -22.99 -3.77
CA SER A 288 -5.04 -22.85 -2.72
C SER A 288 -3.74 -23.48 -3.21
N CYS A 289 -2.59 -22.94 -2.81
CA CYS A 289 -1.29 -23.53 -3.17
C CYS A 289 -1.23 -25.03 -2.78
N GLU A 290 -1.90 -25.40 -1.69
CA GLU A 290 -2.02 -26.78 -1.19
C GLU A 290 -2.84 -27.71 -2.12
N ALA A 291 -3.77 -27.17 -2.90
CA ALA A 291 -4.53 -27.94 -3.89
C ALA A 291 -3.66 -28.40 -5.08
N CYS A 292 -2.51 -27.74 -5.31
CA CYS A 292 -1.58 -28.06 -6.39
C CYS A 292 -0.19 -28.53 -5.93
N HIS A 293 0.19 -28.32 -4.66
CA HIS A 293 1.50 -28.68 -4.11
C HIS A 293 1.42 -29.38 -2.74
N GLN A 294 2.22 -30.43 -2.54
CA GLN A 294 2.60 -30.88 -1.19
C GLN A 294 3.76 -30.01 -0.70
N HIS A 295 3.49 -29.07 0.19
CA HIS A 295 4.54 -28.27 0.83
C HIS A 295 5.29 -29.14 1.84
N GLN A 296 6.42 -29.73 1.42
CA GLN A 296 7.41 -30.15 2.40
C GLN A 296 8.07 -28.88 2.94
N GLU A 297 8.03 -28.69 4.26
CA GLU A 297 8.77 -27.66 5.02
C GLU A 297 8.22 -26.23 5.02
N GLY A 298 6.93 -26.02 4.81
CA GLY A 298 6.30 -24.71 5.08
C GLY A 298 6.75 -23.56 4.16
N ALA A 299 7.38 -23.87 3.03
CA ALA A 299 7.68 -22.91 1.98
C ALA A 299 6.44 -22.68 1.10
N THR A 300 5.75 -21.56 1.29
CA THR A 300 4.84 -21.02 0.27
C THR A 300 5.69 -20.52 -0.90
N MET A 301 5.98 -21.37 -1.89
CA MET A 301 6.58 -20.89 -3.14
C MET A 301 5.59 -19.94 -3.80
N PHE A 302 6.01 -18.68 -3.98
CA PHE A 302 5.25 -17.55 -4.49
C PHE A 302 4.90 -17.65 -6.00
N TRP A 303 5.18 -18.80 -6.62
CA TRP A 303 5.12 -19.02 -8.06
C TRP A 303 4.66 -20.46 -8.33
N CYS A 304 3.47 -20.62 -8.93
CA CYS A 304 3.04 -21.92 -9.44
C CYS A 304 3.66 -22.14 -10.83
N GLU A 305 4.79 -22.85 -10.89
CA GLU A 305 5.44 -23.25 -12.15
C GLU A 305 4.65 -24.34 -12.92
N TYR A 306 3.63 -24.93 -12.28
CA TYR A 306 2.81 -26.01 -12.86
C TYR A 306 1.86 -25.53 -13.96
N PHE A 307 1.55 -24.24 -13.98
CA PHE A 307 1.00 -23.61 -15.16
C PHE A 307 2.18 -23.06 -15.95
N GLN A 308 2.57 -23.72 -17.04
CA GLN A 308 3.38 -23.06 -18.06
C GLN A 308 2.55 -21.88 -18.59
N ARG A 309 2.72 -20.72 -17.96
CA ARG A 309 2.27 -19.46 -18.55
C ARG A 309 2.99 -19.34 -19.87
N ASN A 310 2.29 -18.96 -20.92
CA ASN A 310 2.92 -18.70 -22.20
C ASN A 310 4.07 -17.71 -21.95
N PRO A 311 5.35 -18.12 -22.12
CA PRO A 311 6.49 -17.25 -21.81
C PRO A 311 6.53 -16.04 -22.74
N ASN A 312 5.73 -16.02 -23.81
CA ASN A 312 5.60 -14.91 -24.72
C ASN A 312 4.19 -14.88 -25.37
N PRO A 313 3.25 -14.04 -24.89
CA PRO A 313 1.90 -13.94 -25.47
C PRO A 313 1.90 -13.42 -26.93
N ASN A 314 3.02 -12.88 -27.42
CA ASN A 314 3.16 -12.32 -28.77
C ASN A 314 3.73 -13.30 -29.80
N VAL A 315 4.00 -14.56 -29.45
CA VAL A 315 4.26 -15.57 -30.47
C VAL A 315 2.90 -16.07 -30.94
N ASP A 316 2.50 -15.66 -32.14
CA ASP A 316 1.35 -16.18 -32.87
C ASP A 316 1.33 -17.72 -32.83
N THR A 317 0.65 -18.29 -31.83
CA THR A 317 0.14 -19.64 -31.95
C THR A 317 -1.06 -19.53 -32.86
N ALA A 318 -0.78 -19.74 -34.15
CA ALA A 318 -1.72 -19.87 -35.24
C ALA A 318 -3.16 -20.15 -34.76
N VAL A 319 -4.03 -19.16 -35.00
CA VAL A 319 -5.49 -19.24 -35.05
C VAL A 319 -6.00 -20.67 -34.92
N SER A 320 -6.47 -21.04 -33.72
CA SER A 320 -7.39 -22.16 -33.62
C SER A 320 -8.64 -21.80 -34.44
N PRO A 321 -9.11 -22.68 -35.34
CA PRO A 321 -10.27 -22.40 -36.15
C PRO A 321 -11.49 -22.17 -35.25
N ALA A 322 -12.29 -21.17 -35.59
CA ALA A 322 -13.52 -20.80 -34.91
C ALA A 322 -14.36 -22.04 -34.58
N MET A 323 -14.73 -22.20 -33.30
CA MET A 323 -15.79 -23.12 -32.91
C MET A 323 -17.15 -22.48 -33.22
N PRO A 324 -18.11 -23.25 -33.78
CA PRO A 324 -19.45 -22.77 -34.09
C PRO A 324 -20.28 -22.44 -32.85
#